data_AF-A0A9E4YKU4-F1
#
_entry.id   AF-A0A9E4YKU4-F1
#
_cell.length_a   1.000
_cell.length_b   1.000
_cell.length_c   1.000
_cell.angle_alpha   90.00
_cell.angle_beta   90.00
_cell.angle_gamma   90.00
#
_symmetry.space_group_name_H-M   'P 1'
#
loop_
_entity.id
_entity.type
_entity.pdbx_description
1 polymer ?
#
loop_
_entity_poly.entity_id
_entity_poly.type
_entity_poly.pdbx_seq_one_letter_code
_entity_poly.pdbx_strand_id
1 'polypeptide(L)'
;MMAKRPGRRGWHDVDKTDIRVSELLQQFLMQQEDRNHSPKTVRWYSDMLGRFVTSLPTEARLRDIDAASIRVYLHNNRQNGASKFTLHAYARTLKTFLRWLLREGYVDEELHR
;
A
#
# COMPACT_ATOMS: atom_id res chain seq x y z
N MET A 1 22.31 21.17 36.83
CA MET A 1 21.09 20.62 36.20
C MET A 1 21.21 20.79 34.70
N MET A 2 21.58 19.74 33.95
CA MET A 2 21.57 19.78 32.48
C MET A 2 20.25 19.19 32.00
N ALA A 3 19.41 20.02 31.39
CA ALA A 3 18.20 19.56 30.72
C ALA A 3 18.61 18.65 29.55
N LYS A 4 18.16 17.39 29.58
CA LYS A 4 18.24 16.47 28.44
C LYS A 4 17.49 17.13 27.27
N ARG A 5 18.21 17.44 26.19
CA ARG A 5 17.58 17.81 24.91
C ARG A 5 16.65 16.66 24.50
N PRO A 6 15.37 16.90 24.17
CA PRO A 6 14.52 15.85 23.63
C PRO A 6 15.20 15.32 22.36
N GLY A 7 15.53 14.04 22.37
CA GLY A 7 16.18 13.36 21.25
C GLY A 7 15.38 13.60 19.98
N ARG A 8 16.08 13.92 18.89
CA ARG A 8 15.47 14.07 17.57
C ARG A 8 14.80 12.73 17.24
N ARG A 9 13.47 12.69 17.23
CA ARG A 9 12.70 11.51 16.83
C ARG A 9 13.06 11.23 15.38
N GLY A 10 13.87 10.18 15.17
CA GLY A 10 14.27 9.76 13.84
C GLY A 10 13.06 9.24 13.08
N TRP A 11 13.12 9.21 11.75
CA TRP A 11 12.09 8.61 10.89
C TRP A 11 11.72 7.16 11.27
N HIS A 12 12.60 6.45 11.99
CA HIS A 12 12.38 5.11 12.54
C HIS A 12 11.56 5.06 13.84
N ASP A 13 11.30 6.21 14.47
CA ASP A 13 10.57 6.35 15.75
C ASP A 13 9.19 7.00 15.51
N VAL A 14 8.77 7.04 14.24
CA VAL A 14 7.39 7.36 13.83
C VAL A 14 6.66 6.03 13.67
N ASP A 15 5.56 5.85 14.40
CA ASP A 15 4.66 4.73 14.17
C ASP A 15 3.97 4.89 12.81
N LYS A 16 4.54 4.25 11.80
CA LYS A 16 4.01 4.26 10.43
C LYS A 16 2.80 3.34 10.24
N THR A 17 2.55 2.46 11.20
CA THR A 17 1.46 1.48 11.12
C THR A 17 0.08 2.15 11.23
N ASP A 18 0.05 3.37 11.78
CA ASP A 18 -1.16 4.19 11.91
C ASP A 18 -1.46 5.03 10.65
N ILE A 19 -0.60 5.03 9.62
CA ILE A 19 -0.86 5.79 8.37
C ILE A 19 -2.02 5.13 7.61
N ARG A 20 -2.92 5.96 7.06
CA ARG A 20 -4.06 5.46 6.27
C ARG A 20 -3.60 4.85 4.95
N VAL A 21 -4.23 3.76 4.54
CA VAL A 21 -3.87 3.07 3.28
C VAL A 21 -4.13 3.96 2.06
N SER A 22 -5.15 4.83 2.13
CA SER A 22 -5.43 5.83 1.09
C SER A 22 -4.29 6.84 0.92
N GLU A 23 -3.67 7.29 2.02
CA GLU A 23 -2.50 8.19 1.98
C GLU A 23 -1.28 7.49 1.40
N LEU A 24 -1.04 6.24 1.79
CA LEU A 24 0.03 5.43 1.21
C LEU A 24 -0.15 5.23 -0.29
N LEU A 25 -1.38 5.02 -0.76
CA LEU A 25 -1.68 4.95 -2.19
C LEU A 25 -1.35 6.27 -2.90
N GLN A 26 -1.72 7.42 -2.33
CA GLN A 26 -1.39 8.73 -2.93
C GLN A 26 0.12 8.92 -3.05
N GLN A 27 0.88 8.61 -2.00
CA GLN A 27 2.33 8.71 -2.03
C GLN A 27 2.98 7.76 -3.04
N PHE A 28 2.45 6.54 -3.16
CA PHE A 28 2.89 5.59 -4.17
C PHE A 28 2.69 6.13 -5.59
N LEU A 29 1.52 6.73 -5.86
CA LEU A 29 1.20 7.31 -7.17
C LEU A 29 2.07 8.52 -7.49
N MET A 30 2.30 9.43 -6.54
CA MET A 30 3.25 10.54 -6.68
C MET A 30 4.66 10.04 -7.03
N GLN A 31 5.13 8.99 -6.35
CA GLN A 31 6.43 8.40 -6.69
C GLN A 31 6.46 7.80 -8.10
N GLN A 32 5.35 7.24 -8.59
CA GLN A 32 5.31 6.74 -9.98
C GLN A 32 5.39 7.89 -10.99
N GLU A 33 4.78 9.03 -10.70
CA GLU A 33 4.87 10.26 -11.51
C GLU A 33 6.31 10.78 -11.55
N ASP A 34 6.97 10.90 -10.39
CA ASP A 34 8.37 11.35 -10.27
C ASP A 34 9.36 10.44 -11.02
N ARG A 35 9.01 9.16 -11.16
CA ARG A 35 9.81 8.15 -11.89
C ARG A 35 9.63 8.18 -13.41
N ASN A 36 8.99 9.22 -13.95
CA ASN A 36 8.67 9.36 -15.38
C ASN A 36 7.83 8.20 -15.95
N HIS A 37 7.02 7.52 -15.12
CA HIS A 37 6.01 6.64 -15.67
C HIS A 37 4.98 7.46 -16.46
N SER A 38 4.51 6.92 -17.58
CA SER A 38 3.48 7.59 -18.37
C SER A 38 2.22 7.84 -17.52
N PRO A 39 1.46 8.92 -17.77
CA PRO A 39 0.20 9.17 -17.09
C PRO A 39 -0.77 7.99 -17.16
N LYS A 40 -0.74 7.25 -18.29
CA LYS A 40 -1.51 6.01 -18.47
C LYS A 40 -1.12 4.91 -17.47
N THR A 41 0.18 4.77 -17.19
CA THR A 41 0.69 3.80 -16.22
C THR A 41 0.31 4.19 -14.79
N VAL A 42 0.40 5.47 -14.44
CA VAL A 42 -0.02 5.96 -13.11
C VAL A 42 -1.52 5.75 -12.92
N ARG A 43 -2.33 6.11 -13.93
CA ARG A 43 -3.78 5.85 -13.91
C ARG A 43 -4.08 4.35 -13.77
N TRP A 44 -3.34 3.49 -14.47
CA TRP A 44 -3.50 2.04 -14.32
C TRP A 44 -3.26 1.57 -12.89
N TYR A 45 -2.21 2.06 -12.22
CA TYR A 45 -1.99 1.76 -10.81
C TYR A 45 -3.12 2.30 -9.92
N SER A 46 -3.58 3.53 -10.17
CA SER A 46 -4.71 4.14 -9.44
C SER A 46 -5.98 3.31 -9.57
N ASP A 47 -6.34 2.88 -10.78
CA ASP A 47 -7.54 2.08 -11.04
C ASP A 47 -7.47 0.69 -10.37
N MET A 48 -6.31 0.04 -10.40
CA MET A 48 -6.15 -1.31 -9.82
C MET A 48 -6.06 -1.27 -8.29
N LEU A 49 -5.23 -0.38 -7.74
CA LEU A 49 -5.02 -0.28 -6.30
C LEU A 49 -6.17 0.45 -5.61
N GLY A 50 -6.81 1.41 -6.27
CA GLY A 50 -8.00 2.09 -5.76
C GLY A 50 -9.13 1.12 -5.43
N ARG A 51 -9.34 0.10 -6.26
CA ARG A 51 -10.32 -0.97 -5.99
C ARG A 51 -9.99 -1.77 -4.73
N PHE A 52 -8.71 -2.01 -4.47
CA PHE A 52 -8.29 -2.63 -3.22
C PHE A 52 -8.57 -1.70 -2.04
N VAL A 53 -8.16 -0.43 -2.11
CA VAL A 53 -8.38 0.54 -1.03
C VAL A 53 -9.87 0.72 -0.73
N THR A 54 -10.73 0.83 -1.74
CA THR A 54 -12.19 0.92 -1.57
C THR A 54 -12.83 -0.36 -1.02
N SER A 55 -12.16 -1.50 -1.10
CA SER A 55 -12.65 -2.74 -0.49
C SER A 55 -12.38 -2.84 1.01
N LEU A 56 -11.51 -1.96 1.53
CA LEU A 56 -11.19 -1.87 2.95
C LEU A 56 -12.14 -0.89 3.65
N PRO A 57 -12.22 -0.90 4.99
CA PRO A 57 -12.85 0.17 5.74
C PRO A 57 -12.25 1.54 5.37
N THR A 58 -13.06 2.61 5.35
CA THR A 58 -12.65 3.96 4.93
C THR A 58 -11.41 4.46 5.68
N GLU A 59 -11.29 4.13 6.97
CA GLU A 59 -10.19 4.52 7.85
C GLU A 59 -9.18 3.39 8.06
N ALA A 60 -9.09 2.44 7.11
CA ALA A 60 -8.10 1.38 7.15
C ALA A 60 -6.69 1.96 7.18
N ARG A 61 -5.87 1.41 8.06
CA ARG A 61 -4.49 1.81 8.32
C ARG A 61 -3.55 0.72 7.88
N LEU A 62 -2.27 1.03 7.80
CA LEU A 62 -1.24 0.08 7.40
C LEU A 62 -1.25 -1.19 8.27
N ARG A 63 -1.49 -1.07 9.58
CA ARG A 63 -1.62 -2.22 10.49
C ARG A 63 -2.76 -3.18 10.12
N ASP A 64 -3.74 -2.75 9.34
CA ASP A 64 -4.87 -3.58 8.92
C ASP A 64 -4.56 -4.37 7.62
N ILE A 65 -3.37 -4.17 7.06
CA ILE A 65 -2.93 -4.84 5.83
C ILE A 65 -1.98 -5.99 6.16
N ASP A 66 -2.40 -7.19 5.82
CA ASP A 66 -1.63 -8.42 5.98
C ASP A 66 -1.93 -9.39 4.83
N ALA A 67 -1.29 -10.56 4.87
CA ALA A 67 -1.51 -11.59 3.85
C ALA A 67 -2.96 -12.09 3.82
N ALA A 68 -3.68 -12.02 4.95
CA ALA A 68 -5.07 -12.46 5.03
C ALA A 68 -6.01 -11.47 4.32
N SER A 69 -5.87 -10.17 4.54
CA SER A 69 -6.70 -9.15 3.88
C SER A 69 -6.48 -9.14 2.35
N ILE A 70 -5.25 -9.37 1.90
CA ILE A 70 -4.93 -9.55 0.47
C ILE A 70 -5.63 -10.79 -0.11
N ARG A 71 -5.58 -11.93 0.58
CA ARG A 71 -6.26 -13.16 0.14
C ARG A 71 -7.77 -12.98 0.07
N VAL A 72 -8.37 -12.33 1.06
CA VAL A 72 -9.81 -12.03 1.10
C VAL A 72 -10.20 -11.15 -0.09
N TYR A 73 -9.45 -10.09 -0.37
CA TYR A 73 -9.70 -9.22 -1.52
C TYR A 73 -9.69 -9.99 -2.85
N LEU A 74 -8.63 -10.78 -3.11
CA LEU A 74 -8.51 -11.56 -4.34
C LEU A 74 -9.59 -12.64 -4.45
N HIS A 75 -9.94 -13.29 -3.34
CA HIS A 75 -11.02 -14.27 -3.29
C HIS A 75 -12.37 -13.64 -3.64
N ASN A 76 -12.71 -12.51 -3.03
CA ASN A 76 -13.97 -11.81 -3.28
C ASN A 76 -14.11 -11.37 -4.74
N ASN A 77 -13.04 -10.82 -5.33
CA ASN A 77 -13.04 -10.48 -6.76
C ASN A 77 -13.25 -11.71 -7.65
N ARG A 78 -12.66 -12.86 -7.30
CA ARG A 78 -12.87 -14.11 -8.03
C ARG A 78 -14.32 -14.59 -7.93
N GLN A 79 -14.93 -14.52 -6.75
CA GLN A 79 -16.35 -14.88 -6.56
C GLN A 79 -17.28 -13.94 -7.34
N ASN A 80 -16.91 -12.67 -7.45
CA ASN A 80 -17.66 -11.66 -8.21
C ASN A 80 -17.41 -11.72 -9.73
N GLY A 81 -16.79 -12.80 -10.24
CA GLY A 81 -16.65 -13.04 -11.67
C GLY A 81 -15.48 -12.32 -12.35
N ALA A 82 -14.51 -11.80 -11.59
CA ALA A 82 -13.32 -11.21 -12.20
C ALA A 82 -12.57 -12.25 -13.05
N SER A 83 -12.21 -11.86 -14.27
CA SER A 83 -11.46 -12.74 -15.17
C SER A 83 -10.09 -13.10 -14.59
N LYS A 84 -9.50 -14.22 -15.05
CA LYS A 84 -8.12 -14.59 -14.68
C LYS A 84 -7.12 -13.47 -14.99
N PHE A 85 -7.31 -12.78 -16.11
CA PHE A 85 -6.47 -11.64 -16.50
C PHE A 85 -6.59 -10.49 -15.50
N THR A 86 -7.81 -10.14 -15.10
CA THR A 86 -8.09 -9.09 -14.11
C THR A 86 -7.50 -9.43 -12.75
N LEU A 87 -7.70 -10.67 -12.26
CA LEU A 87 -7.13 -11.13 -10.99
C LEU A 87 -5.60 -11.09 -11.01
N HIS A 88 -4.98 -11.47 -12.13
CA HIS A 88 -3.53 -11.37 -12.29
C HIS A 88 -3.05 -9.91 -12.24
N ALA A 89 -3.78 -8.98 -12.86
CA ALA A 89 -3.48 -7.55 -12.79
C ALA A 89 -3.58 -7.00 -11.36
N TYR A 90 -4.62 -7.38 -10.60
CA TYR A 90 -4.75 -7.02 -9.18
C TYR A 90 -3.60 -7.56 -8.34
N ALA A 91 -3.29 -8.86 -8.45
CA ALA A 91 -2.20 -9.47 -7.70
C ALA A 91 -0.83 -8.83 -8.02
N ARG A 92 -0.58 -8.53 -9.31
CA ARG A 92 0.67 -7.89 -9.74
C ARG A 92 0.81 -6.48 -9.19
N THR A 93 -0.24 -5.67 -9.28
CA THR A 93 -0.19 -4.28 -8.80
C THR A 93 -0.09 -4.19 -7.28
N LEU A 94 -0.83 -5.03 -6.55
CA LEU A 94 -0.70 -5.19 -5.11
C LEU A 94 0.73 -5.57 -4.71
N LYS A 95 1.32 -6.57 -5.37
CA LYS A 95 2.70 -6.97 -5.10
C LYS A 95 3.69 -5.81 -5.29
N THR A 96 3.52 -5.01 -6.34
CA THR A 96 4.36 -3.82 -6.56
C THR A 96 4.20 -2.81 -5.42
N PHE A 97 2.97 -2.52 -5.00
CA PHE A 97 2.68 -1.58 -3.93
C PHE A 97 3.22 -2.06 -2.56
N LEU A 98 3.01 -3.33 -2.21
CA LEU A 98 3.49 -3.90 -0.94
C LEU A 98 5.02 -3.96 -0.87
N ARG A 99 5.69 -4.22 -2.01
CA ARG A 99 7.15 -4.14 -2.10
C ARG A 99 7.66 -2.70 -2.01
N TRP A 100 6.88 -1.74 -2.49
CA TRP A 100 7.18 -0.32 -2.28
C TRP A 100 7.12 0.02 -0.79
N LEU A 101 6.08 -0.41 -0.06
CA LEU A 101 5.99 -0.21 1.39
C LEU A 101 7.23 -0.71 2.13
N LEU A 102 7.68 -1.92 1.81
CA LEU A 102 8.90 -2.49 2.38
C LEU A 102 10.14 -1.68 2.02
N ARG A 103 10.30 -1.28 0.75
CA ARG A 103 11.47 -0.54 0.26
C ARG A 103 11.59 0.85 0.90
N GLU A 104 10.49 1.56 1.10
CA GLU A 104 10.47 2.88 1.74
C GLU A 104 10.50 2.80 3.28
N GLY A 105 10.51 1.57 3.83
CA GLY A 105 10.56 1.32 5.27
C GLY A 105 9.25 1.66 6.00
N TYR A 106 8.10 1.56 5.33
CA TYR A 106 6.79 1.60 5.98
C TYR A 106 6.52 0.35 6.81
N VAL A 107 7.09 -0.77 6.38
CA VAL A 107 7.06 -2.07 7.07
C VAL A 107 8.44 -2.69 7.04
N ASP A 108 8.72 -3.56 8.01
CA ASP A 108 10.01 -4.24 8.14
C ASP A 108 10.03 -5.63 7.50
N GLU A 109 8.87 -6.13 7.08
CA GLU A 109 8.71 -7.46 6.47
C GLU A 109 7.71 -7.50 5.30
N GLU A 110 7.75 -8.58 4.52
CA GLU A 110 6.86 -8.75 3.38
C GLU A 110 5.42 -9.11 3.80
N LEU A 111 4.46 -8.26 3.45
CA LEU A 111 3.03 -8.45 3.77
C LEU A 111 2.30 -9.50 2.89
N HIS A 112 2.95 -10.08 1.88
CA HIS A 112 2.29 -10.91 0.85
C HIS A 112 2.83 -12.34 0.76
N ARG A 113 3.45 -12.83 1.84
CA ARG A 113 3.94 -14.22 1.91
C ARG A 113 2.81 -15.23 2.03
#